data_AF-A0AAU7S071-F1
#
_entry.id   AF-A0AAU7S071-F1
#
_cell.length_a   1.000
_cell.length_b   1.000
_cell.length_c   1.000
_cell.angle_alpha   90.00
_cell.angle_beta   90.00
_cell.angle_gamma   90.00
#
_symmetry.space_group_name_H-M   'P 1'
#
loop_
_entity.id
_entity.type
_entity.pdbx_description
1 polymer ?
#
loop_
_entity_poly.entity_id
_entity_poly.type
_entity_poly.pdbx_seq_one_letter_code
_entity_poly.pdbx_strand_id
1 'polypeptide(L)'
;MSEICPKRLSRRHFLSSVALTVLAGSAGPVLARSYQGGNLPWTSYAADPPRQVMPGGWKFFTEREARTIEAIADRMIPADSLSIGGKEAGCAVYLDRQLAGAYGNSSRLYTQGPFLPGLPTQGYQGADNPAQIYRKGLAAVDAYLKQNKSGKAFADLSPEEQDGFLTDLEAGKIKLDGNVDGKALFNVILGNVMEGFFADPVYGGNKDMASWKMLGFPGARYDYRDHVSKFNEPYPHPPISIASQPFWAEK
;
A
#
# COMPACT_ATOMS: atom_id res chain seq x y z
N MET A 1 45.70 36.01 49.62
CA MET A 1 45.80 34.85 48.72
C MET A 1 45.15 33.66 49.43
N SER A 2 43.98 33.22 48.97
CA SER A 2 43.35 31.97 49.42
C SER A 2 43.18 31.10 48.18
N GLU A 3 43.87 29.96 48.16
CA GLU A 3 43.84 29.01 47.05
C GLU A 3 42.49 28.27 47.00
N ILE A 4 41.86 28.27 45.83
CA ILE A 4 40.65 27.48 45.57
C ILE A 4 41.09 26.06 45.19
N CYS A 5 40.91 25.10 46.10
CA CYS A 5 41.10 23.69 45.81
C CYS A 5 40.01 23.20 44.83
N PRO A 6 40.34 22.62 43.66
CA PRO A 6 39.34 22.11 42.73
C PRO A 6 38.73 20.80 43.28
N LYS A 7 37.40 20.78 43.43
CA LYS A 7 36.65 19.59 43.86
C LYS A 7 36.93 18.42 42.90
N ARG A 8 37.56 17.34 43.39
CA ARG A 8 37.76 16.10 42.61
C ARG A 8 36.42 15.42 42.34
N LEU A 9 36.13 15.16 41.06
CA LEU A 9 34.98 14.37 40.62
C LEU A 9 35.09 12.94 41.18
N SER A 10 34.09 12.48 41.93
CA SER A 10 34.08 11.12 42.47
C SER A 10 33.50 10.12 41.45
N ARG A 11 33.99 8.88 41.46
CA ARG A 11 33.50 7.79 40.59
C ARG A 11 31.98 7.61 40.66
N ARG A 12 31.39 7.86 41.83
CA ARG A 12 29.94 7.79 42.05
C ARG A 12 29.19 8.88 41.28
N HIS A 13 29.73 10.11 41.26
CA HIS A 13 29.18 11.21 40.47
C HIS A 13 29.33 10.98 38.97
N PHE A 14 30.46 10.39 38.53
CA PHE A 14 30.68 10.04 37.13
C PHE A 14 29.74 8.92 36.66
N LEU A 15 29.55 7.86 37.45
CA LEU A 15 28.64 6.77 37.08
C LEU A 15 27.18 7.21 37.12
N SER A 16 26.79 8.06 38.08
CA SER A 16 25.43 8.63 38.10
C SER A 16 25.18 9.59 36.95
N SER A 17 26.18 10.40 36.54
CA SER A 17 26.02 11.31 35.41
C SER A 17 25.95 10.55 34.09
N VAL A 18 26.76 9.50 33.90
CA VAL A 18 26.70 8.66 32.69
C VAL A 18 25.36 7.93 32.57
N ALA A 19 24.82 7.40 33.67
CA ALA A 19 23.51 6.74 33.66
C ALA A 19 22.36 7.71 33.28
N LEU A 20 22.42 8.96 33.77
CA LEU A 20 21.43 9.99 33.42
C LEU A 20 21.52 10.40 31.94
N THR A 21 22.74 10.55 31.40
CA THR A 21 22.95 10.95 30.01
C THR A 21 22.55 9.84 29.02
N VAL A 22 22.75 8.58 29.38
CA VAL A 22 22.31 7.43 28.56
C VAL A 22 20.78 7.36 28.52
N LEU A 23 20.10 7.52 29.66
CA LEU A 23 18.63 7.51 29.71
C LEU A 23 18.00 8.72 28.98
N ALA A 24 18.59 9.90 29.10
CA ALA A 24 18.13 11.09 28.40
C ALA A 24 18.43 11.06 26.89
N GLY A 25 19.50 10.38 26.47
CA GLY A 25 19.91 10.27 25.07
C GLY A 25 19.22 9.15 24.29
N SER A 26 18.67 8.13 24.95
CA SER A 26 18.00 6.98 24.31
C SER A 26 16.47 7.10 24.25
N ALA A 27 15.87 8.09 24.90
CA ALA A 27 14.44 8.35 24.80
C ALA A 27 14.17 9.10 23.49
N GLY A 28 13.82 8.37 22.42
CA GLY A 28 13.20 8.98 21.24
C GLY A 28 11.95 9.78 21.65
N PRO A 29 11.54 10.80 20.88
CA PRO A 29 10.36 11.58 21.22
C PRO A 29 9.14 10.67 21.27
N VAL A 30 8.63 10.42 22.48
CA VAL A 30 7.30 9.84 22.65
C VAL A 30 6.32 10.96 22.31
N LEU A 31 5.80 10.93 21.08
CA LEU A 31 4.73 11.83 20.64
C LEU A 31 3.40 11.40 21.27
N ALA A 32 3.34 11.39 22.60
CA ALA A 32 2.08 11.26 23.31
C ALA A 32 1.40 12.62 23.34
N ARG A 33 0.24 12.73 22.69
CA ARG A 33 -0.63 13.91 22.79
C ARG A 33 -1.69 13.64 23.85
N SER A 34 -1.60 14.34 24.98
CA SER A 34 -2.65 14.36 25.99
C SER A 34 -3.74 15.34 25.58
N TYR A 35 -4.98 14.87 25.44
CA TYR A 35 -6.14 15.73 25.23
C TYR A 35 -6.77 16.02 26.60
N GLN A 36 -6.66 17.26 27.07
CA GLN A 36 -7.31 17.73 28.30
C GLN A 36 -8.25 18.91 27.99
N GLY A 37 -9.46 18.86 28.57
CA GLY A 37 -10.43 19.95 28.54
C GLY A 37 -11.25 20.06 27.25
N GLY A 38 -12.38 19.32 27.18
CA GLY A 38 -13.54 19.56 26.30
C GLY A 38 -13.34 19.44 24.78
N ASN A 39 -12.19 19.83 24.25
CA ASN A 39 -11.81 19.80 22.84
C ASN A 39 -11.12 18.48 22.53
N LEU A 40 -11.88 17.40 22.62
CA LEU A 40 -11.47 16.13 22.03
C LEU A 40 -11.45 16.30 20.50
N PRO A 41 -10.49 15.71 19.77
CA PRO A 41 -10.42 15.80 18.31
C PRO A 41 -11.50 14.95 17.63
N TRP A 42 -12.35 14.30 18.41
CA TRP A 42 -13.53 13.56 17.97
C TRP A 42 -14.75 14.04 18.75
N THR A 43 -15.90 14.02 18.10
CA THR A 43 -17.21 14.32 18.67
C THR A 43 -18.02 13.04 18.81
N SER A 44 -18.76 12.88 19.91
CA SER A 44 -19.60 11.69 20.10
C SER A 44 -20.66 11.61 19.00
N TYR A 45 -20.87 10.42 18.45
CA TYR A 45 -21.81 10.15 17.36
C TYR A 45 -21.54 10.90 16.04
N ALA A 46 -20.40 11.58 15.90
CA ALA A 46 -20.02 12.12 14.60
C ALA A 46 -19.62 10.99 13.66
N ALA A 47 -20.25 10.99 12.49
CA ALA A 47 -19.89 10.14 11.39
C ALA A 47 -18.53 10.60 10.80
N ASP A 48 -17.58 9.67 10.65
CA ASP A 48 -16.34 9.89 9.88
C ASP A 48 -16.40 9.01 8.62
N PRO A 49 -17.12 9.45 7.57
CA PRO A 49 -17.26 8.65 6.37
C PRO A 49 -15.90 8.49 5.69
N PRO A 50 -15.65 7.33 5.05
CA PRO A 50 -14.42 7.15 4.29
C PRO A 50 -14.34 8.19 3.18
N ARG A 51 -13.18 8.82 3.05
CA ARG A 51 -12.94 9.81 1.99
C ARG A 51 -12.86 9.09 0.64
N GLN A 52 -13.84 9.34 -0.22
CA GLN A 52 -13.82 8.85 -1.59
C GLN A 52 -12.58 9.38 -2.32
N VAL A 53 -11.85 8.46 -2.92
CA VAL A 53 -10.75 8.77 -3.83
C VAL A 53 -11.35 9.32 -5.12
N MET A 54 -11.11 10.62 -5.36
CA MET A 54 -11.49 11.25 -6.61
C MET A 54 -10.43 10.97 -7.70
N PRO A 55 -10.85 10.60 -8.92
CA PRO A 55 -9.98 10.56 -10.09
C PRO A 55 -9.30 11.92 -10.30
N GLY A 56 -8.02 11.91 -10.64
CA GLY A 56 -7.18 13.10 -10.80
C GLY A 56 -5.72 12.71 -10.94
N GLY A 57 -4.81 13.69 -10.97
CA GLY A 57 -3.37 13.45 -11.13
C GLY A 57 -2.78 12.50 -10.09
N TRP A 58 -1.66 11.87 -10.45
CA TRP A 58 -0.92 10.93 -9.62
C TRP A 58 -0.37 11.60 -8.35
N LYS A 59 -0.50 10.92 -7.21
CA LYS A 59 0.00 11.37 -5.90
C LYS A 59 1.34 10.77 -5.57
N PHE A 60 1.55 9.53 -5.98
CA PHE A 60 2.78 8.79 -5.80
C PHE A 60 3.45 8.60 -7.15
N PHE A 61 2.82 7.94 -8.11
CA PHE A 61 3.49 7.58 -9.36
C PHE A 61 3.85 8.81 -10.20
N THR A 62 4.94 8.71 -10.96
CA THR A 62 5.15 9.53 -12.15
C THR A 62 4.27 9.01 -13.29
N GLU A 63 4.04 9.83 -14.31
CA GLU A 63 3.29 9.40 -15.50
C GLU A 63 3.88 8.15 -16.19
N ARG A 64 5.20 7.98 -16.14
CA ARG A 64 5.87 6.80 -16.71
C ARG A 64 5.61 5.55 -15.87
N GLU A 65 5.76 5.65 -14.55
CA GLU A 65 5.50 4.54 -13.63
C GLU A 65 4.02 4.13 -13.65
N ALA A 66 3.12 5.11 -13.68
CA ALA A 66 1.69 4.87 -13.76
C ALA A 66 1.31 4.08 -15.02
N ARG A 67 1.83 4.48 -16.19
CA ARG A 67 1.63 3.72 -17.44
C ARG A 67 2.14 2.28 -17.36
N THR A 68 3.28 2.06 -16.70
CA THR A 68 3.78 0.70 -16.44
C THR A 68 2.82 -0.09 -15.57
N ILE A 69 2.37 0.47 -14.44
CA ILE A 69 1.44 -0.21 -13.53
C ILE A 69 0.08 -0.48 -14.19
N GLU A 70 -0.45 0.46 -14.96
CA GLU A 70 -1.66 0.27 -15.75
C GLU A 70 -1.52 -0.90 -16.74
N ALA A 71 -0.41 -0.96 -17.48
CA ALA A 71 -0.14 -2.06 -18.41
C ALA A 71 -0.03 -3.40 -17.67
N ILE A 72 0.65 -3.45 -16.52
CA ILE A 72 0.73 -4.66 -15.70
C ILE A 72 -0.66 -5.08 -15.21
N ALA A 73 -1.48 -4.12 -14.74
CA ALA A 73 -2.83 -4.40 -14.27
C ALA A 73 -3.72 -5.00 -15.36
N ASP A 74 -3.61 -4.54 -16.61
CA ASP A 74 -4.34 -5.11 -17.74
C ASP A 74 -3.86 -6.51 -18.16
N ARG A 75 -2.63 -6.91 -17.80
CA ARG A 75 -2.16 -8.29 -18.01
C ARG A 75 -2.56 -9.22 -16.88
N MET A 76 -2.61 -8.71 -15.66
CA MET A 76 -3.12 -9.47 -14.51
C MET A 76 -4.64 -9.65 -14.57
N ILE A 77 -5.37 -8.64 -15.03
CA ILE A 77 -6.84 -8.61 -15.14
C ILE A 77 -7.20 -8.08 -16.53
N PRO A 78 -7.20 -8.94 -17.56
CA PRO A 78 -7.60 -8.54 -18.90
C PRO A 78 -9.11 -8.29 -18.97
N ALA A 79 -9.52 -7.34 -19.82
CA ALA A 79 -10.93 -7.15 -20.13
C ALA A 79 -11.48 -8.36 -20.90
N ASP A 80 -12.66 -8.82 -20.54
CA ASP A 80 -13.34 -9.96 -21.16
C ASP A 80 -14.86 -9.77 -21.16
N SER A 81 -15.62 -10.84 -21.43
CA SER A 81 -17.09 -10.79 -21.41
C SER A 81 -17.69 -10.62 -20.02
N LEU A 82 -16.92 -10.82 -18.96
CA LEU A 82 -17.38 -10.79 -17.57
C LEU A 82 -17.12 -9.42 -16.93
N SER A 83 -16.03 -8.75 -17.29
CA SER A 83 -15.64 -7.48 -16.68
C SER A 83 -14.69 -6.63 -17.54
N ILE A 84 -14.59 -5.36 -17.15
CA ILE A 84 -13.57 -4.44 -17.66
C ILE A 84 -12.17 -4.84 -17.17
N GLY A 85 -11.13 -4.37 -17.85
CA GLY A 85 -9.74 -4.66 -17.49
C GLY A 85 -9.27 -3.91 -16.23
N GLY A 86 -8.14 -4.36 -15.67
CA GLY A 86 -7.56 -3.82 -14.44
C GLY A 86 -7.22 -2.32 -14.53
N LYS A 87 -6.77 -1.83 -15.69
CA LYS A 87 -6.55 -0.40 -15.93
C LYS A 87 -7.85 0.38 -15.86
N GLU A 88 -8.86 -0.05 -16.61
CA GLU A 88 -10.17 0.62 -16.68
C GLU A 88 -10.88 0.60 -15.32
N ALA A 89 -10.72 -0.49 -14.56
CA ALA A 89 -11.21 -0.62 -13.20
C ALA A 89 -10.51 0.31 -12.19
N GLY A 90 -9.42 0.98 -12.56
CA GLY A 90 -8.72 1.94 -11.70
C GLY A 90 -7.73 1.29 -10.72
N CYS A 91 -7.24 0.08 -10.98
CA CYS A 91 -6.30 -0.60 -10.07
C CYS A 91 -5.03 0.23 -9.82
N ALA A 92 -4.52 0.92 -10.85
CA ALA A 92 -3.38 1.83 -10.71
C ALA A 92 -3.70 3.05 -9.83
N VAL A 93 -4.91 3.57 -9.91
CA VAL A 93 -5.38 4.71 -9.10
C VAL A 93 -5.52 4.30 -7.63
N TYR A 94 -6.12 3.13 -7.36
CA TYR A 94 -6.12 2.55 -6.02
C TYR A 94 -4.71 2.50 -5.44
N LEU A 95 -3.80 1.87 -6.19
CA LEU A 95 -2.43 1.66 -5.73
C LEU A 95 -1.67 2.97 -5.50
N ASP A 96 -1.82 3.95 -6.38
CA ASP A 96 -1.25 5.30 -6.22
C ASP A 96 -1.64 5.93 -4.88
N ARG A 97 -2.92 5.82 -4.49
CA ARG A 97 -3.42 6.40 -3.24
C ARG A 97 -2.96 5.62 -2.02
N GLN A 98 -2.88 4.30 -2.10
CA GLN A 98 -2.35 3.48 -1.01
C GLN A 98 -0.86 3.74 -0.77
N LEU A 99 -0.07 3.87 -1.85
CA LEU A 99 1.36 4.16 -1.78
C LEU A 99 1.66 5.61 -1.34
N ALA A 100 0.77 6.55 -1.63
CA ALA A 100 0.85 7.91 -1.08
C ALA A 100 0.44 8.00 0.40
N GLY A 101 -0.21 6.96 0.93
CA GLY A 101 -0.82 6.94 2.26
C GLY A 101 -0.04 6.15 3.32
N ALA A 102 -0.77 5.74 4.36
CA ALA A 102 -0.24 5.02 5.51
C ALA A 102 0.31 3.62 5.16
N TYR A 103 -0.20 3.01 4.09
CA TYR A 103 0.31 1.74 3.57
C TYR A 103 1.70 1.94 2.96
N GLY A 104 1.85 2.90 2.04
CA GLY A 104 3.13 3.17 1.38
C GLY A 104 4.27 3.48 2.34
N ASN A 105 4.00 4.22 3.41
CA ASN A 105 5.01 4.60 4.40
C ASN A 105 5.13 3.62 5.59
N SER A 106 4.35 2.54 5.62
CA SER A 106 4.28 1.60 6.74
C SER A 106 4.04 2.24 8.12
N SER A 107 3.40 3.41 8.19
CA SER A 107 3.28 4.20 9.44
C SER A 107 2.49 3.51 10.56
N ARG A 108 1.77 2.44 10.24
CA ARG A 108 0.97 1.63 11.18
C ARG A 108 1.63 0.29 11.52
N LEU A 109 2.82 0.02 10.99
CA LEU A 109 3.53 -1.25 11.18
C LEU A 109 4.80 -1.02 12.00
N TYR A 110 5.24 -2.07 12.69
CA TYR A 110 6.56 -2.10 13.29
C TYR A 110 7.60 -2.40 12.19
N THR A 111 8.50 -1.45 11.92
CA THR A 111 9.48 -1.54 10.84
C THR A 111 10.93 -1.44 11.34
N GLN A 112 11.18 -1.82 12.59
CA GLN A 112 12.54 -1.85 13.13
C GLN A 112 13.14 -3.25 12.90
N GLY A 113 14.44 -3.28 12.66
CA GLY A 113 15.17 -4.53 12.51
C GLY A 113 15.25 -5.34 13.81
N PRO A 114 15.83 -6.54 13.78
CA PRO A 114 16.56 -7.11 12.64
C PRO A 114 15.66 -7.67 11.54
N PHE A 115 16.04 -7.45 10.28
CA PHE A 115 15.38 -8.03 9.11
C PHE A 115 16.07 -9.34 8.75
N LEU A 116 15.44 -10.47 9.09
CA LEU A 116 15.94 -11.80 8.79
C LEU A 116 15.21 -12.38 7.57
N PRO A 117 15.83 -13.33 6.84
CA PRO A 117 15.13 -14.05 5.78
C PRO A 117 13.85 -14.70 6.33
N GLY A 118 12.72 -14.39 5.72
CA GLY A 118 11.43 -14.98 6.06
C GLY A 118 11.28 -16.41 5.55
N LEU A 119 10.37 -17.16 6.18
CA LEU A 119 9.82 -18.38 5.59
C LEU A 119 8.93 -18.04 4.40
N PRO A 120 8.74 -18.96 3.43
CA PRO A 120 7.85 -18.73 2.28
C PRO A 120 6.43 -18.29 2.63
N THR A 121 5.93 -18.64 3.82
CA THR A 121 4.58 -18.30 4.30
C THR A 121 4.47 -16.92 4.95
N GLN A 122 5.60 -16.24 5.20
CA GLN A 122 5.62 -14.96 5.92
C GLN A 122 5.56 -13.73 5.00
N GLY A 123 5.57 -13.92 3.68
CA GLY A 123 5.59 -12.82 2.74
C GLY A 123 6.88 -12.00 2.79
N TYR A 124 6.81 -10.72 2.42
CA TYR A 124 7.97 -9.83 2.41
C TYR A 124 8.43 -9.49 3.84
N GLN A 125 9.70 -9.76 4.14
CA GLN A 125 10.34 -9.53 5.45
C GLN A 125 11.53 -8.53 5.37
N GLY A 126 11.61 -7.75 4.29
CA GLY A 126 12.70 -6.80 4.09
C GLY A 126 12.49 -5.46 4.79
N ALA A 127 13.52 -4.62 4.74
CA ALA A 127 13.54 -3.32 5.41
C ALA A 127 12.73 -2.23 4.69
N ASP A 128 12.48 -2.40 3.39
CA ASP A 128 11.83 -1.37 2.59
C ASP A 128 10.33 -1.36 2.85
N ASN A 129 9.77 -0.16 3.02
CA ASN A 129 8.31 0.01 3.01
C ASN A 129 7.75 -0.16 1.59
N PRO A 130 6.42 -0.34 1.43
CA PRO A 130 5.82 -0.55 0.11
C PRO A 130 6.17 0.55 -0.90
N ALA A 131 6.18 1.82 -0.51
CA ALA A 131 6.59 2.91 -1.41
C ALA A 131 8.03 2.73 -1.93
N GLN A 132 8.96 2.36 -1.06
CA GLN A 132 10.36 2.10 -1.43
C GLN A 132 10.48 0.87 -2.33
N ILE A 133 9.75 -0.21 -2.06
CA ILE A 133 9.70 -1.41 -2.90
C ILE A 133 9.27 -1.02 -4.32
N TYR A 134 8.20 -0.23 -4.47
CA TYR A 134 7.72 0.22 -5.78
C TYR A 134 8.72 1.13 -6.50
N ARG A 135 9.32 2.10 -5.82
CA ARG A 135 10.33 2.99 -6.44
C ARG A 135 11.52 2.22 -6.97
N LYS A 136 12.13 1.39 -6.12
CA LYS A 136 13.30 0.60 -6.51
C LYS A 136 12.94 -0.41 -7.58
N GLY A 137 11.81 -1.09 -7.41
CA GLY A 137 11.32 -2.12 -8.32
C GLY A 137 11.04 -1.59 -9.72
N LEU A 138 10.26 -0.51 -9.83
CA LEU A 138 9.93 0.09 -11.13
C LEU A 138 11.16 0.68 -11.82
N ALA A 139 12.08 1.30 -11.07
CA ALA A 139 13.34 1.78 -11.62
C ALA A 139 14.21 0.63 -12.14
N ALA A 140 14.29 -0.48 -11.41
CA ALA A 140 15.07 -1.65 -11.82
C ALA A 140 14.46 -2.37 -13.02
N VAL A 141 13.12 -2.49 -13.08
CA VAL A 141 12.41 -3.02 -14.26
C VAL A 141 12.67 -2.13 -15.48
N ASP A 142 12.56 -0.81 -15.35
CA ASP A 142 12.81 0.14 -16.43
C ASP A 142 14.25 0.05 -16.94
N ALA A 143 15.23 -0.04 -16.04
CA ALA A 143 16.64 -0.23 -16.38
C ALA A 143 16.89 -1.56 -17.10
N TYR A 144 16.32 -2.66 -16.59
CA TYR A 144 16.44 -3.98 -17.19
C TYR A 144 15.88 -4.01 -18.62
N LEU A 145 14.68 -3.46 -18.82
CA LEU A 145 14.04 -3.43 -20.13
C LEU A 145 14.81 -2.55 -21.12
N LYS A 146 15.36 -1.42 -20.67
CA LYS A 146 16.23 -0.60 -21.52
C LYS A 146 17.42 -1.36 -22.07
N GLN A 147 18.04 -2.20 -21.24
CA GLN A 147 19.21 -2.98 -21.62
C GLN A 147 18.86 -4.21 -22.48
N ASN A 148 17.71 -4.87 -22.22
CA ASN A 148 17.40 -6.19 -22.77
C ASN A 148 16.29 -6.22 -23.83
N LYS A 149 15.52 -5.13 -23.97
CA LYS A 149 14.35 -5.03 -24.87
C LYS A 149 14.42 -3.77 -25.74
N SER A 150 15.60 -3.51 -26.32
CA SER A 150 15.82 -2.43 -27.29
C SER A 150 15.42 -1.04 -26.79
N GLY A 151 15.59 -0.74 -25.50
CA GLY A 151 15.27 0.58 -24.95
C GLY A 151 13.80 0.83 -24.61
N LYS A 152 12.88 -0.11 -24.91
CA LYS A 152 11.44 0.06 -24.69
C LYS A 152 11.09 0.06 -23.20
N ALA A 153 10.07 0.85 -22.82
CA ALA A 153 9.44 0.70 -21.51
C ALA A 153 8.48 -0.50 -21.53
N PHE A 154 8.11 -1.01 -20.35
CA PHE A 154 7.19 -2.16 -20.24
C PHE A 154 5.87 -1.94 -20.99
N ALA A 155 5.29 -0.75 -20.84
CA ALA A 155 4.03 -0.37 -21.50
C ALA A 155 4.13 -0.31 -23.04
N ASP A 156 5.34 -0.25 -23.60
CA ASP A 156 5.59 -0.17 -25.06
C ASP A 156 5.93 -1.55 -25.68
N LEU A 157 5.99 -2.60 -24.87
CA LEU A 157 6.16 -3.98 -25.33
C LEU A 157 4.86 -4.51 -25.95
N SER A 158 4.96 -5.52 -26.84
CA SER A 158 3.76 -6.23 -27.30
C SER A 158 3.09 -6.98 -26.14
N PRO A 159 1.79 -7.31 -26.22
CA PRO A 159 1.10 -8.10 -25.19
C PRO A 159 1.85 -9.40 -24.83
N GLU A 160 2.35 -10.12 -25.84
CA GLU A 160 3.07 -11.37 -25.67
C GLU A 160 4.43 -11.15 -24.98
N GLU A 161 5.11 -10.04 -25.29
CA GLU A 161 6.35 -9.65 -24.62
C GLU A 161 6.11 -9.24 -23.16
N GLN A 162 4.98 -8.58 -22.87
CA GLN A 162 4.57 -8.22 -21.50
C GLN A 162 4.29 -9.47 -20.68
N ASP A 163 3.50 -10.40 -21.21
CA ASP A 163 3.15 -11.65 -20.54
C ASP A 163 4.39 -12.52 -20.30
N GLY A 164 5.26 -12.63 -21.30
CA GLY A 164 6.53 -13.34 -21.17
C GLY A 164 7.45 -12.73 -20.10
N PHE A 165 7.55 -11.39 -20.07
CA PHE A 165 8.32 -10.70 -19.05
C PHE A 165 7.75 -10.93 -17.63
N LEU A 166 6.43 -10.79 -17.46
CA LEU A 166 5.78 -11.01 -16.16
C LEU A 166 5.92 -12.45 -15.69
N THR A 167 5.80 -13.42 -16.60
CA THR A 167 6.03 -14.85 -16.31
C THR A 167 7.46 -15.11 -15.84
N ASP A 168 8.46 -14.54 -16.52
CA ASP A 168 9.86 -14.72 -16.16
C ASP A 168 10.24 -13.96 -14.87
N LEU A 169 9.55 -12.85 -14.58
CA LEU A 169 9.68 -12.10 -13.33
C LEU A 169 9.12 -12.89 -12.15
N GLU A 170 7.91 -13.45 -12.28
CA GLU A 170 7.29 -14.35 -11.30
C GLU A 170 8.14 -15.59 -11.03
N ALA A 171 8.71 -16.18 -12.08
CA ALA A 171 9.58 -17.35 -11.98
C ALA A 171 10.97 -17.02 -11.40
N GLY A 172 11.31 -15.76 -11.16
CA GLY A 172 12.61 -15.32 -10.62
C GLY A 172 13.78 -15.50 -11.59
N LYS A 173 13.49 -15.63 -12.90
CA LYS A 173 14.50 -15.75 -13.96
C LYS A 173 15.12 -14.40 -14.30
N ILE A 174 14.37 -13.33 -14.15
CA ILE A 174 14.87 -11.96 -14.36
C ILE A 174 15.72 -11.54 -13.17
N LYS A 175 16.96 -11.12 -13.45
CA LYS A 175 17.88 -10.53 -12.47
C LYS A 175 17.82 -9.02 -12.57
N LEU A 176 17.24 -8.40 -11.56
CA LEU A 176 17.13 -6.95 -11.44
C LEU A 176 18.31 -6.41 -10.62
N ASP A 177 18.84 -5.27 -11.06
CA ASP A 177 19.90 -4.56 -10.34
C ASP A 177 19.36 -3.91 -9.05
N GLY A 178 20.27 -3.42 -8.20
CA GLY A 178 19.90 -2.65 -7.00
C GLY A 178 19.34 -3.49 -5.84
N ASN A 179 19.68 -4.78 -5.80
CA ASN A 179 19.22 -5.73 -4.78
C ASN A 179 17.67 -5.85 -4.72
N VAL A 180 17.03 -5.76 -5.89
CA VAL A 180 15.59 -5.93 -6.03
C VAL A 180 15.28 -7.40 -6.32
N ASP A 181 14.47 -8.01 -5.45
CA ASP A 181 13.89 -9.32 -5.72
C ASP A 181 12.67 -9.16 -6.66
N GLY A 182 12.85 -9.54 -7.92
CA GLY A 182 11.81 -9.45 -8.94
C GLY A 182 10.57 -10.29 -8.63
N LYS A 183 10.73 -11.46 -8.01
CA LYS A 183 9.60 -12.32 -7.63
C LYS A 183 8.81 -11.71 -6.48
N ALA A 184 9.51 -11.16 -5.49
CA ALA A 184 8.85 -10.45 -4.39
C ALA A 184 8.10 -9.21 -4.90
N LEU A 185 8.70 -8.44 -5.82
CA LEU A 185 8.06 -7.30 -6.47
C LEU A 185 6.78 -7.72 -7.22
N PHE A 186 6.86 -8.78 -8.03
CA PHE A 186 5.70 -9.31 -8.76
C PHE A 186 4.55 -9.67 -7.81
N ASN A 187 4.85 -10.40 -6.73
CA ASN A 187 3.83 -10.81 -5.75
C ASN A 187 3.15 -9.62 -5.05
N VAL A 188 3.92 -8.58 -4.72
CA VAL A 188 3.37 -7.34 -4.14
C VAL A 188 2.45 -6.64 -5.15
N ILE A 189 2.86 -6.52 -6.41
CA ILE A 189 2.04 -5.91 -7.46
C ILE A 189 0.76 -6.73 -7.68
N LEU A 190 0.86 -8.05 -7.77
CA LEU A 190 -0.29 -8.93 -7.93
C LEU A 190 -1.29 -8.76 -6.79
N GLY A 191 -0.80 -8.80 -5.54
CA GLY A 191 -1.62 -8.58 -4.35
C GLY A 191 -2.36 -7.25 -4.41
N ASN A 192 -1.65 -6.15 -4.69
CA ASN A 192 -2.26 -4.83 -4.70
C ASN A 192 -3.16 -4.56 -5.92
N VAL A 193 -2.91 -5.21 -7.07
CA VAL A 193 -3.82 -5.14 -8.23
C VAL A 193 -5.12 -5.89 -7.92
N MET A 194 -5.06 -7.07 -7.30
CA MET A 194 -6.24 -7.79 -6.83
C MET A 194 -7.02 -6.96 -5.80
N GLU A 195 -6.34 -6.37 -4.81
CA GLU A 195 -6.97 -5.45 -3.87
C GLU A 195 -7.64 -4.28 -4.58
N GLY A 196 -6.97 -3.65 -5.54
CA GLY A 196 -7.53 -2.56 -6.33
C GLY A 196 -8.76 -2.96 -7.14
N PHE A 197 -8.82 -4.19 -7.65
CA PHE A 197 -9.96 -4.66 -8.43
C PHE A 197 -11.16 -5.08 -7.57
N PHE A 198 -10.92 -5.66 -6.38
CA PHE A 198 -11.97 -6.23 -5.54
C PHE A 198 -12.38 -5.37 -4.34
N ALA A 199 -11.60 -4.35 -3.96
CA ALA A 199 -11.94 -3.44 -2.86
C ALA A 199 -13.15 -2.55 -3.19
N ASP A 200 -13.64 -1.83 -2.18
CA ASP A 200 -14.69 -0.83 -2.36
C ASP A 200 -14.18 0.32 -3.25
N PRO A 201 -14.99 0.82 -4.21
CA PRO A 201 -14.60 1.92 -5.10
C PRO A 201 -14.26 3.22 -4.40
N VAL A 202 -14.63 3.40 -3.12
CA VAL A 202 -14.20 4.53 -2.29
C VAL A 202 -12.68 4.69 -2.27
N TYR A 203 -11.92 3.61 -2.49
CA TYR A 203 -10.46 3.62 -2.51
C TYR A 203 -9.84 3.90 -3.90
N GLY A 204 -10.67 4.10 -4.94
CA GLY A 204 -10.24 4.53 -6.28
C GLY A 204 -10.03 3.43 -7.30
N GLY A 205 -10.12 2.16 -6.88
CA GLY A 205 -10.19 1.00 -7.76
C GLY A 205 -11.63 0.53 -7.94
N ASN A 206 -11.81 -0.70 -8.41
CA ASN A 206 -13.12 -1.34 -8.64
C ASN A 206 -14.18 -0.39 -9.21
N LYS A 207 -13.81 0.36 -10.25
CA LYS A 207 -14.64 1.42 -10.83
C LYS A 207 -16.06 0.91 -11.09
N ASP A 208 -17.04 1.69 -10.65
CA ASP A 208 -18.47 1.36 -10.78
C ASP A 208 -18.85 -0.01 -10.20
N MET A 209 -18.07 -0.52 -9.24
CA MET A 209 -18.22 -1.84 -8.62
C MET A 209 -18.15 -2.98 -9.65
N ALA A 210 -17.31 -2.84 -10.67
CA ALA A 210 -17.19 -3.78 -11.78
C ALA A 210 -16.98 -5.23 -11.32
N SER A 211 -16.05 -5.49 -10.40
CA SER A 211 -15.78 -6.84 -9.91
C SER A 211 -16.92 -7.39 -9.06
N TRP A 212 -17.62 -6.52 -8.34
CA TRP A 212 -18.77 -6.93 -7.53
C TRP A 212 -19.96 -7.30 -8.39
N LYS A 213 -20.21 -6.53 -9.46
CA LYS A 213 -21.20 -6.88 -10.49
C LYS A 213 -20.86 -8.20 -11.17
N MET A 214 -19.58 -8.39 -11.52
CA MET A 214 -19.08 -9.63 -12.11
C MET A 214 -19.34 -10.85 -11.20
N LEU A 215 -19.09 -10.72 -9.89
CA LEU A 215 -19.26 -11.81 -8.93
C LEU A 215 -20.70 -11.97 -8.38
N GLY A 216 -21.58 -10.99 -8.62
CA GLY A 216 -22.87 -10.91 -7.92
C GLY A 216 -22.75 -10.58 -6.43
N PHE A 217 -21.65 -9.97 -6.01
CA PHE A 217 -21.43 -9.56 -4.62
C PHE A 217 -22.28 -8.32 -4.29
N PRO A 218 -23.10 -8.31 -3.21
CA PRO A 218 -24.00 -7.19 -2.89
C PRO A 218 -23.31 -5.91 -2.40
N GLY A 219 -21.98 -5.93 -2.21
CA GLY A 219 -21.22 -4.82 -1.65
C GLY A 219 -21.47 -4.63 -0.15
N ALA A 220 -21.35 -3.40 0.33
CA ALA A 220 -21.54 -2.99 1.74
C ALA A 220 -23.01 -2.93 2.16
N ARG A 221 -23.83 -3.88 1.69
CA ARG A 221 -25.23 -3.98 2.04
C ARG A 221 -25.39 -4.57 3.44
N TYR A 222 -26.07 -3.80 4.31
CA TYR A 222 -26.25 -4.15 5.71
C TYR A 222 -27.05 -5.45 5.90
N ASP A 223 -28.18 -5.60 5.21
CA ASP A 223 -29.04 -6.78 5.34
C ASP A 223 -29.32 -7.43 3.98
N TYR A 224 -28.89 -8.68 3.86
CA TYR A 224 -29.19 -9.61 2.76
C TYR A 224 -29.32 -11.05 3.30
N ARG A 225 -29.67 -11.19 4.59
CA ARG A 225 -29.71 -12.49 5.29
C ARG A 225 -30.66 -13.50 4.65
N ASP A 226 -31.72 -13.00 4.04
CA ASP A 226 -32.69 -13.78 3.26
C ASP A 226 -32.11 -14.39 1.97
N HIS A 227 -30.91 -13.95 1.57
CA HIS A 227 -30.21 -14.42 0.37
C HIS A 227 -28.92 -15.21 0.67
N VAL A 228 -28.44 -15.22 1.91
CA VAL A 228 -27.18 -15.89 2.31
C VAL A 228 -27.21 -17.41 2.04
N SER A 229 -28.36 -18.06 2.21
CA SER A 229 -28.52 -19.49 1.99
C SER A 229 -28.84 -19.88 0.54
N LYS A 230 -29.03 -18.90 -0.35
CA LYS A 230 -29.40 -19.13 -1.75
C LYS A 230 -28.16 -19.25 -2.63
N PHE A 231 -27.51 -20.40 -2.54
CA PHE A 231 -26.30 -20.69 -3.32
C PHE A 231 -26.59 -20.67 -4.82
N ASN A 232 -25.68 -20.07 -5.61
CA ASN A 232 -25.80 -19.93 -7.06
C ASN A 232 -27.01 -19.12 -7.55
N GLU A 233 -27.69 -18.38 -6.66
CA GLU A 233 -28.74 -17.44 -7.05
C GLU A 233 -28.19 -16.00 -7.04
N PRO A 234 -28.22 -15.28 -8.18
CA PRO A 234 -27.78 -13.88 -8.21
C PRO A 234 -28.56 -13.02 -7.22
N TYR A 235 -27.84 -12.14 -6.53
CA TYR A 235 -28.48 -11.16 -5.67
C TYR A 235 -29.28 -10.16 -6.53
N PRO A 236 -30.58 -9.91 -6.25
CA PRO A 236 -31.48 -9.23 -7.17
C PRO A 236 -31.28 -7.71 -7.26
N HIS A 237 -30.44 -7.13 -6.41
CA HIS A 237 -30.21 -5.69 -6.36
C HIS A 237 -28.77 -5.33 -6.71
N PRO A 238 -28.53 -4.12 -7.26
CA PRO A 238 -27.18 -3.67 -7.52
C PRO A 238 -26.33 -3.61 -6.25
N PRO A 239 -25.01 -3.79 -6.38
CA PRO A 239 -24.10 -3.62 -5.26
C PRO A 239 -24.10 -2.18 -4.76
N ILE A 240 -23.76 -2.02 -3.49
CA ILE A 240 -23.62 -0.69 -2.87
C ILE A 240 -22.22 -0.51 -2.28
N SER A 241 -21.59 0.63 -2.56
CA SER A 241 -20.36 1.05 -1.89
C SER A 241 -20.68 1.55 -0.48
N ILE A 242 -19.69 1.47 0.42
CA ILE A 242 -19.74 2.12 1.74
C ILE A 242 -20.13 3.58 1.58
N ALA A 243 -19.64 4.25 0.54
CA ALA A 243 -19.85 5.67 0.33
C ALA A 243 -21.23 6.02 -0.27
N SER A 244 -22.05 5.03 -0.61
CA SER A 244 -23.41 5.20 -1.14
C SER A 244 -24.49 5.24 -0.07
N GLN A 245 -24.15 5.10 1.22
CA GLN A 245 -25.15 5.09 2.28
C GLN A 245 -25.64 6.52 2.62
N PRO A 246 -26.97 6.75 2.71
CA PRO A 246 -27.54 8.07 3.00
C PRO A 246 -27.05 8.71 4.31
N PHE A 247 -26.83 7.90 5.34
CA PHE A 247 -26.41 8.39 6.66
C PHE A 247 -24.96 8.92 6.71
N TRP A 248 -24.14 8.63 5.68
CA TRP A 248 -22.82 9.25 5.51
C TRP A 248 -22.87 10.60 4.80
N ALA A 249 -24.00 10.94 4.18
CA ALA A 249 -24.21 12.22 3.49
C ALA A 249 -24.84 13.29 4.40
N GLU A 250 -25.36 12.91 5.57
CA GLU A 250 -25.83 13.83 6.59
C GLU A 250 -24.63 14.40 7.37
N LYS A 251 -24.35 15.69 7.14
CA LYS A 251 -23.38 16.48 7.92
C LYS A 251 -24.09 17.24 9.03
#